data_AF-A0A7I8VG73-F1
#
_entry.id   AF-A0A7I8VG73-F1
#
_cell.length_a   1.000
_cell.length_b   1.000
_cell.length_c   1.000
_cell.angle_alpha   90.00
_cell.angle_beta   90.00
_cell.angle_gamma   90.00
#
_symmetry.space_group_name_H-M   'P 1'
#
loop_
_entity.id
_entity.type
_entity.pdbx_description
1 polymer ?
#
loop_
_entity_poly.entity_id
_entity_poly.type
_entity_poly.pdbx_seq_one_letter_code
_entity_poly.pdbx_strand_id
1 'polypeptide(L)'
;MNGEVLEGFLCPICLKDLGTITQLQNHFEEAHKSEDVAVIQHLKGLFEKAKKKFLNEEIVKDNLQTPINLSPKRIVNEKPQEIGRITSHTTFFKNLREKRIDAYALETNKLLLRLDKLIDDKAPMEPSKRKNYEKSVVPWTKDKKLTNPSFEPEGEMLGFRRSNSSGSLNSLFSSEGESHLRTCQRCSHLLERRHDQMETRNSTPMENFLYSRLCQYKMDAERQIPQVLTMAQSLRDGDETYSLQSAESERQKLIMIFDSIDKTSKRIATMIDEQNAGQKTMQLRRAIRQAAATWLQDNMLGLQSLPTREELDEIQRRKNLELEKRIAIEKDAMTKKLEKDNASKKVEIVVRKASLPNTKNMQDENGWKPETQVSDNDDPMLQQINIIKSYIKQAKQQCKWDEVHMLEENLNQLEKAYWDEKTKPFI
;
A
#
# COMPACT_ATOMS: atom_id res chain seq x y z
N MET A 1 -32.33 13.11 23.70
CA MET A 1 -30.93 13.22 24.16
C MET A 1 -30.05 13.07 22.93
N ASN A 2 -29.42 14.15 22.52
CA ASN A 2 -28.56 14.19 21.33
C ASN A 2 -27.22 13.55 21.70
N GLY A 3 -26.88 12.41 21.11
CA GLY A 3 -25.53 11.85 21.23
C GLY A 3 -24.65 12.48 20.15
N GLU A 4 -23.83 13.46 20.52
CA GLU A 4 -22.76 13.95 19.66
C GLU A 4 -21.78 12.79 19.41
N VAL A 5 -21.52 12.48 18.14
CA VAL A 5 -20.49 11.51 17.77
C VAL A 5 -19.15 12.18 18.01
N LEU A 6 -18.39 11.67 18.99
CA LEU A 6 -17.05 12.15 19.28
C LEU A 6 -16.06 11.43 18.34
N GLU A 7 -15.39 12.20 17.48
CA GLU A 7 -14.37 11.72 16.54
C GLU A 7 -13.02 12.32 16.93
N GLY A 8 -11.94 11.54 16.90
CA GLY A 8 -10.60 12.00 17.28
C GLY A 8 -9.74 10.94 17.96
N PHE A 9 -8.60 11.34 18.51
CA PHE A 9 -7.69 10.46 19.26
C PHE A 9 -8.16 10.36 20.72
N LEU A 10 -9.32 9.73 20.90
CA LEU A 10 -9.99 9.60 22.18
C LEU A 10 -9.42 8.45 23.02
N CYS A 11 -9.18 8.72 24.31
CA CYS A 11 -8.88 7.65 25.26
C CYS A 11 -10.11 6.74 25.43
N PRO A 12 -10.00 5.42 25.21
CA PRO A 12 -11.15 4.51 25.31
C PRO A 12 -11.66 4.33 26.74
N ILE A 13 -10.91 4.79 27.74
CA ILE A 13 -11.27 4.67 29.15
C ILE A 13 -11.95 5.94 29.65
N CYS A 14 -11.34 7.12 29.43
CA CYS A 14 -11.83 8.39 29.95
C CYS A 14 -12.46 9.31 28.90
N LEU A 15 -12.47 8.90 27.62
CA LEU A 15 -13.02 9.64 26.47
C LEU A 15 -12.41 11.02 26.22
N LYS A 16 -11.22 11.29 26.78
CA LYS A 16 -10.46 12.52 26.54
C LYS A 16 -9.83 12.50 25.15
N ASP A 17 -10.04 13.56 24.37
CA ASP A 17 -9.31 13.78 23.11
C ASP A 17 -7.89 14.25 23.39
N LEU A 18 -6.95 13.56 22.76
CA LEU A 18 -5.52 13.77 22.95
C LEU A 18 -4.83 14.19 21.66
N GLY A 19 -5.57 14.42 20.58
CA GLY A 19 -5.13 15.10 19.35
C GLY A 19 -4.10 14.35 18.49
N THR A 20 -3.20 13.58 19.10
CA THR A 20 -2.17 12.78 18.42
C THR A 20 -2.04 11.40 19.04
N ILE A 21 -1.59 10.43 18.23
CA ILE A 21 -1.38 9.06 18.70
C ILE A 21 -0.32 8.97 19.82
N THR A 22 0.70 9.83 19.79
CA THR A 22 1.77 9.87 20.80
C THR A 22 1.25 10.39 22.15
N GLN A 23 0.42 11.43 22.14
CA GLN A 23 -0.19 11.98 23.35
C GLN A 23 -1.24 11.02 23.92
N LEU A 24 -1.99 10.33 23.07
CA LEU A 24 -2.89 9.25 23.45
C LEU A 24 -2.16 8.09 24.13
N GLN A 25 -1.03 7.66 23.57
CA GLN A 25 -0.20 6.60 24.14
C GLN A 25 0.38 7.00 25.51
N ASN A 26 0.96 8.20 25.64
CA ASN A 26 1.53 8.67 26.91
C ASN A 26 0.46 8.80 27.98
N HIS A 27 -0.71 9.38 27.65
CA HIS A 27 -1.83 9.47 28.58
C HIS A 27 -2.29 8.08 29.05
N PHE A 28 -2.37 7.12 28.13
CA PHE A 28 -2.76 5.75 28.46
C PHE A 28 -1.76 5.09 29.42
N GLU A 29 -0.46 5.27 29.16
CA GLU A 29 0.62 4.72 29.96
C GLU A 29 0.77 5.40 31.32
N GLU A 30 0.40 6.67 31.47
CA GLU A 30 0.56 7.45 32.71
C GLU A 30 -0.70 7.51 33.57
N ALA A 31 -1.87 7.73 32.97
CA ALA A 31 -3.12 7.97 33.68
C ALA A 31 -3.88 6.68 34.05
N HIS A 32 -3.60 5.56 33.37
CA HIS A 32 -4.32 4.29 33.55
C HIS A 32 -3.42 3.15 34.05
N LYS A 33 -2.33 3.47 34.77
CA LYS A 33 -1.38 2.48 35.33
C LYS A 33 -2.00 1.51 36.35
N SER A 34 -3.09 1.90 37.01
CA SER A 34 -3.76 1.14 38.07
C SER A 34 -4.88 0.21 37.56
N GLU A 35 -5.14 0.19 36.26
CA GLU A 35 -6.16 -0.67 35.67
C GLU A 35 -5.64 -2.08 35.38
N ASP A 36 -6.57 -3.02 35.19
CA ASP A 36 -6.28 -4.45 35.12
C ASP A 36 -5.24 -4.76 34.02
N VAL A 37 -4.15 -5.44 34.39
CA VAL A 37 -2.96 -5.64 33.53
C VAL A 37 -3.33 -6.34 32.22
N ALA A 38 -4.34 -7.22 32.25
CA ALA A 38 -4.85 -7.92 31.08
C ALA A 38 -5.55 -6.97 30.08
N VAL A 39 -6.29 -5.97 30.58
CA VAL A 39 -6.98 -4.97 29.75
C VAL A 39 -5.95 -4.03 29.11
N ILE A 40 -4.94 -3.61 29.89
CA ILE A 40 -3.81 -2.81 29.40
C ILE A 40 -3.05 -3.53 28.29
N GLN A 41 -2.80 -4.83 28.43
CA GLN A 41 -2.04 -5.61 27.45
C GLN A 41 -2.84 -5.84 26.14
N HIS A 42 -4.14 -6.08 26.24
CA HIS A 42 -5.02 -6.21 25.07
C HIS A 42 -5.16 -4.90 24.29
N LEU A 43 -5.29 -3.77 24.99
CA LEU A 43 -5.37 -2.45 24.37
C LEU A 43 -4.02 -2.01 23.78
N LYS A 44 -2.89 -2.29 24.44
CA LYS A 44 -1.55 -2.08 23.86
C LYS A 44 -1.38 -2.84 22.53
N GLY A 45 -1.85 -4.09 22.46
CA GLY A 45 -1.82 -4.87 21.21
C GLY A 45 -2.68 -4.29 20.08
N LEU A 46 -3.78 -3.60 20.42
CA LEU A 46 -4.61 -2.87 19.44
C LEU A 46 -3.93 -1.56 18.98
N PHE A 47 -3.30 -0.83 19.91
CA PHE A 47 -2.55 0.39 19.61
C PHE A 47 -1.30 0.12 18.76
N GLU A 48 -0.55 -0.94 19.02
CA GLU A 48 0.59 -1.31 18.18
C GLU A 48 0.17 -1.66 16.75
N LYS A 49 -0.99 -2.32 16.57
CA LYS A 49 -1.56 -2.61 15.26
C LYS A 49 -1.99 -1.33 14.52
N ALA A 50 -2.54 -0.34 15.22
CA ALA A 50 -2.86 0.96 14.64
C ALA A 50 -1.59 1.75 14.29
N LYS A 51 -0.63 1.79 15.21
CA LYS A 51 0.69 2.44 15.05
C LYS A 51 1.42 1.91 13.82
N LYS A 52 1.42 0.59 13.60
CA LYS A 52 2.03 -0.07 12.44
C LYS A 52 1.31 0.23 11.11
N LYS A 53 0.04 0.63 11.15
CA LYS A 53 -0.72 1.07 9.97
C LYS A 53 -0.55 2.57 9.68
N PHE A 54 -0.35 3.41 10.69
CA PHE A 54 -0.24 4.86 10.53
C PHE A 54 1.20 5.38 10.40
N LEU A 55 2.23 4.65 10.87
CA LEU A 55 3.65 5.05 10.78
C LEU A 55 4.44 4.34 9.67
N ASN A 56 3.84 3.38 8.95
CA ASN A 56 4.46 2.73 7.80
C ASN A 56 4.26 3.51 6.48
N GLU A 57 3.51 4.61 6.51
CA GLU A 57 3.65 5.66 5.50
C GLU A 57 4.77 6.58 6.01
N GLU A 58 5.92 6.54 5.34
CA GLU A 58 7.02 7.46 5.62
C GLU A 58 6.49 8.89 5.51
N ILE A 59 6.33 9.55 6.66
CA ILE A 59 6.18 11.00 6.73
C ILE A 59 7.51 11.57 6.24
N VAL A 60 7.56 11.90 4.95
CA VAL A 60 8.56 12.81 4.40
C VAL A 60 8.43 14.12 5.18
N LYS A 61 9.34 14.31 6.13
CA LYS A 61 9.59 15.61 6.76
C LYS A 61 10.30 16.49 5.74
N ASP A 62 9.56 17.02 4.78
CA ASP A 62 10.08 18.10 3.95
C ASP A 62 9.84 19.44 4.65
N ASN A 63 10.94 19.98 5.16
CA ASN A 63 11.13 21.40 5.38
C ASN A 63 10.87 22.16 4.07
N LEU A 64 9.69 22.74 3.89
CA LEU A 64 9.51 23.83 2.92
C LEU A 64 9.70 25.18 3.61
N GLN A 65 10.97 25.56 3.73
CA GLN A 65 11.39 26.94 3.89
C GLN A 65 12.06 27.41 2.59
N THR A 66 11.33 27.45 1.48
CA THR A 66 11.71 28.23 0.28
C THR A 66 10.46 28.66 -0.50
N PRO A 67 10.45 29.90 -1.03
CA PRO A 67 9.25 30.54 -1.55
C PRO A 67 8.91 30.00 -2.94
N ILE A 68 7.82 29.24 -3.03
CA ILE A 68 7.22 28.89 -4.31
C ILE A 68 6.57 30.16 -4.88
N ASN A 69 7.12 30.66 -5.98
CA ASN A 69 6.47 31.63 -6.86
C ASN A 69 5.22 30.95 -7.46
N LEU A 70 4.13 30.96 -6.69
CA LEU A 70 2.81 30.65 -7.19
C LEU A 70 2.40 31.80 -8.12
N SER A 71 2.21 31.46 -9.39
CA SER A 71 1.34 32.19 -10.30
C SER A 71 0.10 32.72 -9.57
N PRO A 72 -0.39 33.93 -9.90
CA PRO A 72 -1.34 34.63 -9.06
C PRO A 72 -2.58 33.76 -8.89
N LYS A 73 -2.71 33.17 -7.69
CA LYS A 73 -3.93 32.53 -7.22
C LYS A 73 -5.03 33.53 -7.50
N ARG A 74 -5.96 33.12 -8.35
CA ARG A 74 -7.29 33.73 -8.41
C ARG A 74 -7.79 33.65 -6.97
N ILE A 75 -7.72 34.76 -6.24
CA ILE A 75 -8.36 34.90 -4.95
C ILE A 75 -9.84 34.84 -5.30
N VAL A 76 -10.38 33.63 -5.29
CA VAL A 76 -11.82 33.44 -5.25
C VAL A 76 -12.19 34.05 -3.91
N ASN A 77 -12.84 35.21 -3.96
CA ASN A 77 -13.51 35.78 -2.82
C ASN A 77 -14.62 34.79 -2.43
N GLU A 78 -14.25 33.76 -1.66
CA GLU A 78 -15.20 32.86 -1.02
C GLU A 78 -15.91 33.67 0.06
N LYS A 79 -17.00 34.32 -0.35
CA LYS A 79 -18.03 34.74 0.59
C LYS A 79 -18.42 33.51 1.42
N PRO A 80 -18.65 33.63 2.73
CA PRO A 80 -19.16 32.51 3.54
C PRO A 80 -20.35 31.89 2.82
N GLN A 81 -20.25 30.60 2.49
CA GLN A 81 -21.32 29.91 1.78
C GLN A 81 -22.54 29.84 2.71
N GLU A 82 -23.63 30.51 2.32
CA GLU A 82 -24.90 30.38 3.02
C GLU A 82 -25.40 28.93 2.91
N ILE A 83 -26.05 28.43 3.97
CA ILE A 83 -26.62 27.07 3.97
C ILE A 83 -27.52 26.94 2.74
N GLY A 84 -27.16 26.02 1.84
CA GLY A 84 -27.91 25.75 0.63
C GLY A 84 -29.29 25.15 0.92
N ARG A 85 -29.97 24.66 -0.13
CA ARG A 85 -31.30 24.04 0.03
C ARG A 85 -31.22 22.80 0.93
N ILE A 86 -31.83 22.88 2.12
CA ILE A 86 -32.00 21.74 3.02
C ILE A 86 -33.22 20.92 2.55
N THR A 87 -33.00 19.66 2.21
CA THR A 87 -34.10 18.70 1.97
C THR A 87 -34.22 17.76 3.16
N SER A 88 -35.34 17.81 3.88
CA SER A 88 -35.64 16.86 4.96
C SER A 88 -36.39 15.65 4.43
N HIS A 89 -35.85 14.46 4.66
CA HIS A 89 -36.51 13.18 4.38
C HIS A 89 -37.23 12.59 5.61
N THR A 90 -37.36 13.36 6.69
CA THR A 90 -37.92 12.88 7.96
C THR A 90 -39.38 12.45 7.82
N THR A 91 -40.19 13.19 7.06
CA THR A 91 -41.59 12.83 6.79
C THR A 91 -41.69 11.53 6.00
N PHE A 92 -40.88 11.38 4.95
CA PHE A 92 -40.78 10.14 4.18
C PHE A 92 -40.38 8.94 5.06
N PHE A 93 -39.36 9.12 5.91
CA PHE A 93 -38.94 8.09 6.86
C PHE A 93 -40.05 7.71 7.84
N LYS A 94 -40.75 8.69 8.42
CA LYS A 94 -41.87 8.46 9.35
C LYS A 94 -42.98 7.66 8.67
N ASN A 95 -43.39 8.04 7.47
CA ASN A 95 -44.43 7.33 6.71
C ASN A 95 -43.99 5.89 6.37
N LEU A 96 -42.73 5.67 6.02
CA LEU A 96 -42.21 4.32 5.77
C LEU A 96 -42.18 3.48 7.04
N ARG A 97 -41.80 4.08 8.18
CA ARG A 97 -41.76 3.42 9.48
C ARG A 97 -43.15 3.06 9.96
N GLU A 98 -44.11 3.97 9.86
CA GLU A 98 -45.52 3.75 10.21
C GLU A 98 -46.10 2.57 9.44
N LYS A 99 -45.98 2.55 8.10
CA LYS A 99 -46.39 1.41 7.27
C LYS A 99 -45.78 0.08 7.70
N ARG A 100 -44.52 0.09 8.14
CA ARG A 100 -43.86 -1.12 8.68
C ARG A 100 -44.46 -1.52 10.02
N ILE A 101 -44.62 -0.57 10.95
CA ILE A 101 -45.19 -0.81 12.28
C ILE A 101 -46.60 -1.37 12.14
N ASP A 102 -47.45 -0.77 11.29
CA ASP A 102 -48.81 -1.24 11.05
C ASP A 102 -48.81 -2.67 10.49
N ALA A 103 -47.94 -2.95 9.52
CA ALA A 103 -47.79 -4.31 8.98
C ALA A 103 -47.34 -5.31 10.08
N TYR A 104 -46.41 -4.92 10.96
CA TYR A 104 -45.98 -5.76 12.08
C TYR A 104 -47.11 -5.98 13.10
N ALA A 105 -47.87 -4.94 13.43
CA ALA A 105 -49.00 -5.01 14.36
C ALA A 105 -50.10 -5.93 13.80
N LEU A 106 -50.47 -5.75 12.53
CA LEU A 106 -51.45 -6.61 11.84
C LEU A 106 -51.02 -8.07 11.81
N GLU A 107 -49.76 -8.35 11.47
CA GLU A 107 -49.26 -9.73 11.43
C GLU A 107 -49.14 -10.36 12.83
N THR A 108 -48.73 -9.59 13.84
CA THR A 108 -48.71 -10.05 15.24
C THR A 108 -50.11 -10.37 15.73
N ASN A 109 -51.10 -9.51 15.46
CA ASN A 109 -52.49 -9.75 15.82
C ASN A 109 -53.05 -10.99 15.13
N LYS A 110 -52.75 -11.20 13.83
CA LYS A 110 -53.10 -12.44 13.13
C LYS A 110 -52.46 -13.68 13.77
N LEU A 111 -51.21 -13.57 14.23
CA LEU A 111 -50.53 -14.67 14.93
C LEU A 111 -51.19 -14.98 16.26
N LEU A 112 -51.49 -13.97 17.07
CA LEU A 112 -52.21 -14.13 18.33
C LEU A 112 -53.56 -14.80 18.13
N LEU A 113 -54.35 -14.35 17.15
CA LEU A 113 -55.64 -14.96 16.81
C LEU A 113 -55.52 -16.42 16.34
N ARG A 114 -54.43 -16.76 15.64
CA ARG A 114 -54.16 -18.16 15.23
C ARG A 114 -53.78 -19.01 16.43
N LEU A 115 -52.90 -18.50 17.30
CA LEU A 115 -52.47 -19.21 18.51
C LEU A 115 -53.65 -19.46 19.43
N ASP A 116 -54.51 -18.46 19.63
CA ASP A 116 -55.73 -18.57 20.43
C ASP A 116 -56.62 -19.72 19.93
N LYS A 117 -56.89 -19.77 18.61
CA LYS A 117 -57.62 -20.89 17.99
C LYS A 117 -56.95 -22.24 18.15
N LEU A 118 -55.61 -22.29 18.10
CA LEU A 118 -54.86 -23.55 18.21
C LEU A 118 -54.77 -24.07 19.64
N ILE A 119 -54.90 -23.20 20.63
CA ILE A 119 -54.81 -23.51 22.07
C ILE A 119 -56.20 -23.67 22.70
N ASP A 120 -57.26 -23.15 22.06
CA ASP A 120 -58.66 -23.32 22.49
C ASP A 120 -58.98 -24.79 22.82
N ASP A 121 -59.62 -25.02 23.97
CA ASP A 121 -60.04 -26.33 24.44
C ASP A 121 -60.99 -27.04 23.46
N LYS A 122 -61.61 -26.29 22.55
CA LYS A 122 -62.45 -26.82 21.46
C LYS A 122 -61.64 -27.41 20.30
N ALA A 123 -60.32 -27.27 20.28
CA ALA A 123 -59.47 -27.83 19.25
C ALA A 123 -59.49 -29.38 19.29
N PRO A 124 -59.64 -30.07 18.15
CA PRO A 124 -59.66 -31.53 18.14
C PRO A 124 -58.37 -32.13 18.71
N MET A 125 -58.48 -33.09 19.63
CA MET A 125 -57.32 -33.82 20.18
C MET A 125 -56.91 -35.02 19.32
N GLU A 126 -57.81 -35.53 18.48
CA GLU A 126 -57.53 -36.67 17.60
C GLU A 126 -56.54 -36.29 16.48
N PRO A 127 -55.44 -37.04 16.27
CA PRO A 127 -54.32 -36.62 15.41
C PRO A 127 -54.72 -36.20 13.98
N SER A 128 -55.58 -36.98 13.30
CA SER A 128 -55.98 -36.69 11.91
C SER A 128 -56.88 -35.46 11.81
N LYS A 129 -57.81 -35.30 12.76
CA LYS A 129 -58.73 -34.15 12.81
C LYS A 129 -58.00 -32.88 13.24
N ARG A 130 -57.08 -33.00 14.20
CA ARG A 130 -56.20 -31.91 14.65
C ARG A 130 -55.35 -31.39 13.50
N LYS A 131 -54.75 -32.29 12.72
CA LYS A 131 -53.96 -31.91 11.53
C LYS A 131 -54.77 -31.14 10.49
N ASN A 132 -56.02 -31.55 10.24
CA ASN A 132 -56.90 -30.83 9.31
C ASN A 132 -57.35 -29.48 9.87
N TYR A 133 -57.58 -29.39 11.18
CA TYR A 133 -57.87 -28.15 11.90
C TYR A 133 -56.69 -27.17 11.88
N GLU A 134 -55.48 -27.63 12.17
CA GLU A 134 -54.25 -26.82 12.11
C GLU A 134 -54.01 -26.26 10.69
N LYS A 135 -54.32 -27.05 9.65
CA LYS A 135 -54.26 -26.62 8.25
C LYS A 135 -55.33 -25.59 7.87
N SER A 136 -56.52 -25.63 8.49
CA SER A 136 -57.57 -24.65 8.22
C SER A 136 -57.35 -23.33 8.96
N VAL A 137 -56.71 -23.37 10.13
CA VAL A 137 -56.35 -22.17 10.91
C VAL A 137 -55.14 -21.44 10.27
N VAL A 138 -54.17 -22.19 9.75
CA VAL A 138 -52.99 -21.64 9.07
C VAL A 138 -52.74 -22.36 7.74
N PRO A 139 -52.93 -21.69 6.59
CA PRO A 139 -52.51 -22.25 5.30
C PRO A 139 -50.99 -22.41 5.28
N TRP A 140 -50.55 -23.65 5.14
CA TRP A 140 -49.14 -24.02 5.02
C TRP A 140 -48.70 -23.82 3.57
N THR A 141 -47.47 -23.35 3.35
CA THR A 141 -46.88 -23.36 2.01
C THR A 141 -46.66 -24.79 1.56
N LYS A 142 -46.66 -25.01 0.23
CA LYS A 142 -46.18 -26.28 -0.35
C LYS A 142 -44.77 -26.55 0.16
N ASP A 143 -44.47 -27.82 0.40
CA ASP A 143 -43.14 -28.25 0.79
C ASP A 143 -42.15 -27.82 -0.30
N LYS A 144 -41.27 -26.88 0.04
CA LYS A 144 -40.17 -26.44 -0.81
C LYS A 144 -38.89 -27.08 -0.28
N LYS A 145 -38.04 -27.58 -1.19
CA LYS A 145 -36.73 -28.12 -0.84
C LYS A 145 -35.92 -27.04 -0.12
N LEU A 146 -35.28 -27.40 0.99
CA LEU A 146 -34.30 -26.54 1.63
C LEU A 146 -33.04 -26.52 0.75
N THR A 147 -32.85 -25.48 -0.06
CA THR A 147 -31.64 -25.32 -0.90
C THR A 147 -30.52 -24.54 -0.19
N ASN A 148 -30.62 -24.35 1.14
CA ASN A 148 -29.64 -23.57 1.87
C ASN A 148 -28.44 -24.44 2.29
N PRO A 149 -27.20 -24.10 1.90
CA PRO A 149 -26.00 -24.77 2.40
C PRO A 149 -25.78 -24.62 3.91
N SER A 150 -26.40 -23.64 4.61
CA SER A 150 -26.42 -23.62 6.09
C SER A 150 -27.29 -24.69 6.74
N PHE A 151 -28.03 -25.47 5.94
CA PHE A 151 -28.84 -26.61 6.38
C PHE A 151 -28.38 -27.92 5.74
N GLU A 152 -27.29 -27.93 4.96
CA GLU A 152 -26.59 -29.19 4.71
C GLU A 152 -26.05 -29.66 6.07
N PRO A 153 -26.47 -30.83 6.55
CA PRO A 153 -26.00 -31.34 7.83
C PRO A 153 -24.59 -31.88 7.62
N GLU A 154 -23.61 -30.99 7.58
CA GLU A 154 -22.25 -31.39 7.93
C GLU A 154 -22.23 -31.67 9.44
N GLY A 155 -22.45 -32.94 9.77
CA GLY A 155 -21.91 -33.54 10.99
C GLY A 155 -22.77 -33.56 12.25
N GLU A 156 -23.64 -32.57 12.54
CA GLU A 156 -24.37 -32.57 13.81
C GLU A 156 -25.78 -31.95 13.72
N MET A 157 -26.77 -32.71 14.20
CA MET A 157 -28.20 -32.40 14.13
C MET A 157 -28.51 -31.10 14.92
N LEU A 158 -28.70 -29.99 14.21
CA LEU A 158 -29.05 -28.69 14.78
C LEU A 158 -30.33 -28.74 15.65
N GLY A 159 -30.14 -28.79 16.97
CA GLY A 159 -30.59 -27.74 17.90
C GLY A 159 -32.09 -27.47 18.14
N PHE A 160 -33.03 -28.08 17.42
CA PHE A 160 -34.44 -28.00 17.81
C PHE A 160 -34.71 -29.04 18.91
N ARG A 161 -34.59 -28.64 20.19
CA ARG A 161 -34.99 -29.50 21.32
C ARG A 161 -36.43 -29.95 21.12
N ARG A 162 -36.60 -31.27 20.99
CA ARG A 162 -37.85 -31.95 20.68
C ARG A 162 -38.77 -31.99 21.90
N SER A 163 -40.07 -31.84 21.68
CA SER A 163 -41.09 -32.49 22.51
C SER A 163 -41.29 -33.91 21.97
N ASN A 164 -41.28 -34.90 22.85
CA ASN A 164 -41.18 -36.35 22.56
C ASN A 164 -42.40 -36.99 21.85
N SER A 165 -42.83 -36.46 20.70
CA SER A 165 -43.85 -37.08 19.86
C SER A 165 -43.23 -37.71 18.61
N SER A 166 -43.16 -39.04 18.59
CA SER A 166 -42.64 -39.90 17.52
C SER A 166 -43.37 -39.76 16.17
N GLY A 167 -44.60 -39.24 16.16
CA GLY A 167 -45.36 -38.95 14.93
C GLY A 167 -44.81 -37.78 14.08
N SER A 168 -43.89 -36.98 14.60
CA SER A 168 -43.36 -35.79 13.92
C SER A 168 -42.21 -36.07 12.93
N LEU A 169 -41.69 -37.31 12.88
CA LEU A 169 -40.56 -37.67 12.01
C LEU A 169 -40.94 -37.77 10.53
N ASN A 170 -42.08 -38.38 10.21
CA ASN A 170 -42.65 -38.45 8.84
C ASN A 170 -43.09 -37.09 8.27
N SER A 171 -42.82 -36.03 9.02
CA SER A 171 -43.24 -34.67 8.74
C SER A 171 -42.04 -33.79 8.38
N LEU A 172 -40.81 -34.25 8.58
CA LEU A 172 -39.62 -33.54 8.10
C LEU A 172 -39.10 -34.14 6.80
N PHE A 173 -39.59 -35.30 6.40
CA PHE A 173 -39.16 -36.01 5.22
C PHE A 173 -40.32 -36.18 4.25
N SER A 174 -40.10 -35.86 2.98
CA SER A 174 -41.05 -36.16 1.92
C SER A 174 -41.15 -37.69 1.77
N SER A 175 -42.12 -38.18 1.00
CA SER A 175 -42.20 -39.60 0.63
C SER A 175 -40.94 -40.14 -0.06
N GLU A 176 -40.06 -39.25 -0.53
CA GLU A 176 -38.79 -39.56 -1.19
C GLU A 176 -37.57 -39.45 -0.24
N GLY A 177 -37.78 -39.20 1.05
CA GLY A 177 -36.70 -39.10 2.05
C GLY A 177 -35.98 -37.75 2.08
N GLU A 178 -36.50 -36.72 1.42
CA GLU A 178 -35.88 -35.39 1.39
C GLU A 178 -36.35 -34.52 2.57
N SER A 179 -35.40 -33.82 3.22
CA SER A 179 -35.70 -32.91 4.33
C SER A 179 -36.47 -31.68 3.86
N HIS A 180 -37.71 -31.49 4.32
CA HIS A 180 -38.54 -30.32 4.01
C HIS A 180 -38.94 -29.57 5.30
N LEU A 181 -38.83 -28.24 5.26
CA LEU A 181 -39.29 -27.38 6.34
C LEU A 181 -40.70 -26.87 6.03
N ARG A 182 -41.69 -27.35 6.78
CA ARG A 182 -43.04 -26.78 6.73
C ARG A 182 -43.05 -25.42 7.40
N THR A 183 -43.41 -24.41 6.63
CA THR A 183 -43.61 -23.05 7.11
C THR A 183 -44.97 -22.52 6.67
N CYS A 184 -45.49 -21.49 7.35
CA CYS A 184 -46.59 -20.71 6.79
C CYS A 184 -46.03 -19.74 5.73
N GLN A 185 -46.90 -19.22 4.85
CA GLN A 185 -46.50 -18.29 3.78
C GLN A 185 -45.62 -17.12 4.28
N ARG A 186 -45.95 -16.58 5.45
CA ARG A 186 -45.22 -15.45 6.01
C ARG A 186 -43.80 -15.83 6.44
N CYS A 187 -43.65 -16.95 7.14
CA CYS A 187 -42.34 -17.44 7.56
C CYS A 187 -41.49 -17.84 6.35
N SER A 188 -42.09 -18.47 5.33
CA SER A 188 -41.42 -18.75 4.05
C SER A 188 -40.88 -17.47 3.41
N HIS A 189 -41.68 -16.41 3.29
CA HIS A 189 -41.19 -15.13 2.73
C HIS A 189 -40.09 -14.48 3.56
N LEU A 190 -40.13 -14.59 4.90
CA LEU A 190 -39.09 -14.04 5.76
C LEU A 190 -37.77 -14.82 5.63
N LEU A 191 -37.86 -16.14 5.48
CA LEU A 191 -36.70 -17.01 5.25
C LEU A 191 -36.09 -16.77 3.87
N GLU A 192 -36.92 -16.68 2.82
CA GLU A 192 -36.49 -16.32 1.46
C GLU A 192 -35.82 -14.94 1.44
N ARG A 193 -36.44 -13.92 2.03
CA ARG A 193 -35.83 -12.58 2.13
C ARG A 193 -34.49 -12.60 2.85
N ARG A 194 -34.36 -13.39 3.93
CA ARG A 194 -33.10 -13.53 4.66
C ARG A 194 -32.05 -14.26 3.81
N HIS A 195 -32.46 -15.27 3.05
CA HIS A 195 -31.62 -15.97 2.10
C HIS A 195 -31.09 -15.03 1.02
N ASP A 196 -31.97 -14.27 0.36
CA ASP A 196 -31.59 -13.25 -0.63
C ASP A 196 -30.63 -12.21 -0.02
N GLN A 197 -30.84 -11.80 1.24
CA GLN A 197 -29.93 -10.89 1.95
C GLN A 197 -28.55 -11.50 2.22
N MET A 198 -28.49 -12.79 2.56
CA MET A 198 -27.21 -13.48 2.76
C MET A 198 -26.49 -13.70 1.44
N GLU A 199 -27.20 -14.09 0.39
CA GLU A 199 -26.66 -14.22 -0.96
C GLU A 199 -26.14 -12.88 -1.49
N THR A 200 -26.91 -11.80 -1.36
CA THR A 200 -26.46 -10.46 -1.79
C THR A 200 -25.29 -9.91 -0.98
N ARG A 201 -25.19 -10.24 0.33
CA ARG A 201 -24.04 -9.85 1.17
C ARG A 201 -22.77 -10.62 0.81
N ASN A 202 -22.91 -11.91 0.50
CA ASN A 202 -21.80 -12.80 0.24
C ASN A 202 -21.41 -12.84 -1.25
N SER A 203 -22.33 -12.47 -2.15
CA SER A 203 -22.05 -12.32 -3.57
C SER A 203 -21.19 -11.09 -3.77
N THR A 204 -20.01 -11.30 -4.37
CA THR A 204 -19.17 -10.20 -4.84
C THR A 204 -19.53 -10.01 -6.31
N PRO A 205 -20.23 -8.92 -6.70
CA PRO A 205 -20.63 -8.71 -8.08
C PRO A 205 -19.41 -8.73 -9.01
N MET A 206 -19.57 -9.26 -10.22
CA MET A 206 -18.49 -9.33 -11.20
C MET A 206 -17.88 -7.94 -11.48
N GLU A 207 -18.70 -6.89 -11.40
CA GLU A 207 -18.28 -5.50 -11.49
C GLU A 207 -17.25 -5.13 -10.43
N ASN A 208 -17.47 -5.52 -9.17
CA ASN A 208 -16.56 -5.25 -8.07
C ASN A 208 -15.23 -6.00 -8.25
N PHE A 209 -15.30 -7.25 -8.71
CA PHE A 209 -14.10 -8.03 -9.03
C PHE A 209 -13.27 -7.36 -10.14
N LEU A 210 -13.91 -6.97 -11.25
CA LEU A 210 -13.24 -6.31 -12.37
C LEU A 210 -12.68 -4.95 -11.99
N TYR A 211 -13.41 -4.16 -11.21
CA TYR A 211 -12.93 -2.86 -10.72
C TYR A 211 -11.74 -3.02 -9.78
N SER A 212 -11.78 -3.98 -8.85
CA SER A 212 -10.65 -4.27 -7.96
C SER A 212 -9.40 -4.67 -8.75
N ARG A 213 -9.58 -5.48 -9.80
CA ARG A 213 -8.49 -5.87 -10.71
C ARG A 213 -7.94 -4.68 -11.49
N LEU A 214 -8.80 -3.77 -11.96
CA LEU A 214 -8.40 -2.53 -12.62
C LEU A 214 -7.53 -1.65 -11.68
N CYS A 215 -7.93 -1.50 -10.42
CA CYS A 215 -7.15 -0.78 -9.41
C CYS A 215 -5.78 -1.43 -9.19
N GLN A 216 -5.71 -2.75 -9.11
CA GLN A 216 -4.43 -3.45 -8.96
C GLN A 216 -3.49 -3.15 -10.12
N TYR A 217 -3.97 -3.23 -11.37
CA TYR A 217 -3.13 -2.92 -12.54
C TYR A 217 -2.65 -1.46 -12.54
N LYS A 218 -3.47 -0.51 -12.08
CA LYS A 218 -3.03 0.89 -11.92
C LYS A 218 -1.89 1.00 -10.91
N MET A 219 -2.01 0.37 -9.74
CA MET A 219 -0.95 0.38 -8.72
C MET A 219 0.35 -0.27 -9.23
N ASP A 220 0.24 -1.37 -9.98
CA ASP A 220 1.39 -2.05 -10.56
C ASP A 220 2.12 -1.14 -11.58
N ALA A 221 1.36 -0.42 -12.41
CA ALA A 221 1.92 0.56 -13.33
C ALA A 221 2.56 1.75 -12.62
N GLU A 222 1.92 2.32 -11.59
CA GLU A 222 2.47 3.44 -10.80
C GLU A 222 3.81 3.08 -10.15
N ARG A 223 3.99 1.81 -9.76
CA ARG A 223 5.28 1.31 -9.25
C ARG A 223 6.36 1.18 -10.34
N GLN A 224 5.95 0.87 -11.56
CA GLN A 224 6.88 0.54 -12.65
C GLN A 224 7.27 1.76 -13.49
N ILE A 225 6.40 2.77 -13.61
CA ILE A 225 6.66 4.02 -14.34
C ILE A 225 7.98 4.69 -13.91
N PRO A 226 8.25 4.92 -12.61
CA PRO A 226 9.50 5.55 -12.19
C PRO A 226 10.75 4.77 -12.62
N GLN A 227 10.69 3.43 -12.59
CA GLN A 227 11.81 2.58 -12.97
C GLN A 227 12.15 2.73 -14.45
N VAL A 228 11.13 2.69 -15.32
CA VAL A 228 11.31 2.87 -16.78
C VAL A 228 11.80 4.29 -17.08
N LEU A 229 11.32 5.31 -16.37
CA LEU A 229 11.78 6.69 -16.55
C LEU A 229 13.25 6.87 -16.14
N THR A 230 13.66 6.29 -15.01
CA THR A 230 15.06 6.31 -14.56
C THR A 230 15.97 5.61 -15.57
N MET A 231 15.60 4.40 -16.01
CA MET A 231 16.38 3.66 -17.01
C MET A 231 16.49 4.45 -18.33
N ALA A 232 15.40 5.07 -18.78
CA ALA A 232 15.41 5.90 -19.99
C ALA A 232 16.30 7.14 -19.83
N GLN A 233 16.35 7.74 -18.64
CA GLN A 233 17.21 8.90 -18.36
C GLN A 233 18.69 8.50 -18.34
N SER A 234 19.07 7.44 -17.63
CA SER A 234 20.45 6.92 -17.62
C SER A 234 20.97 6.64 -19.03
N LEU A 235 20.14 6.03 -19.90
CA LEU A 235 20.50 5.79 -21.29
C LEU A 235 20.72 7.08 -22.09
N ARG A 236 19.88 8.12 -21.88
CA ARG A 236 20.06 9.44 -22.52
C ARG A 236 21.31 10.18 -22.03
N ASP A 237 21.67 9.98 -20.77
CA ASP A 237 22.87 10.56 -20.17
C ASP A 237 24.15 9.78 -20.52
N GLY A 238 24.03 8.73 -21.35
CA GLY A 238 25.15 7.87 -21.75
C GLY A 238 25.78 7.14 -20.57
N ASP A 239 24.99 6.82 -19.56
CA ASP A 239 25.41 6.00 -18.43
C ASP A 239 25.28 4.50 -18.77
N GLU A 240 26.20 3.69 -18.25
CA GLU A 240 26.25 2.24 -18.50
C GLU A 240 25.55 1.43 -17.39
N THR A 241 24.90 2.10 -16.44
CA THR A 241 24.14 1.47 -15.34
C THR A 241 23.03 0.55 -15.81
N TYR A 242 22.42 0.82 -16.97
CA TYR A 242 21.35 0.01 -17.54
C TYR A 242 21.61 -0.31 -19.01
N SER A 243 21.30 -1.55 -19.42
CA SER A 243 21.38 -1.94 -20.83
C SER A 243 20.11 -1.54 -21.58
N LEU A 244 20.24 -1.20 -22.87
CA LEU A 244 19.09 -0.91 -23.73
C LEU A 244 18.05 -2.04 -23.71
N GLN A 245 18.51 -3.29 -23.79
CA GLN A 245 17.65 -4.47 -23.75
C GLN A 245 16.86 -4.59 -22.44
N SER A 246 17.48 -4.25 -21.30
CA SER A 246 16.80 -4.26 -20.00
C SER A 246 15.70 -3.18 -19.93
N ALA A 247 15.99 -1.97 -20.44
CA ALA A 247 15.03 -0.86 -20.47
C ALA A 247 13.85 -1.16 -21.43
N GLU A 248 14.13 -1.76 -22.58
CA GLU A 248 13.10 -2.20 -23.52
C GLU A 248 12.19 -3.27 -22.92
N SER A 249 12.76 -4.27 -22.22
CA SER A 249 12.00 -5.31 -21.54
C SER A 249 11.07 -4.73 -20.48
N GLU A 250 11.57 -3.80 -19.66
CA GLU A 250 10.78 -3.18 -18.60
C GLU A 250 9.67 -2.28 -19.17
N ARG A 251 9.97 -1.56 -20.26
CA ARG A 251 8.98 -0.79 -21.01
C ARG A 251 7.89 -1.68 -21.62
N GLN A 252 8.22 -2.85 -22.17
CA GLN A 252 7.24 -3.79 -22.70
C GLN A 252 6.29 -4.31 -21.62
N LYS A 253 6.81 -4.67 -20.43
CA LYS A 253 5.98 -5.08 -19.30
C LYS A 253 4.99 -3.98 -18.89
N LEU A 254 5.45 -2.72 -18.84
CA LEU A 254 4.58 -1.59 -18.53
C LEU A 254 3.47 -1.41 -19.59
N ILE A 255 3.79 -1.55 -20.88
CA ILE A 255 2.81 -1.51 -21.97
C ILE A 255 1.76 -2.62 -21.80
N MET A 256 2.17 -3.83 -21.41
CA MET A 256 1.24 -4.93 -21.15
C MET A 256 0.27 -4.64 -19.99
N ILE A 257 0.74 -3.95 -18.95
CA ILE A 257 -0.13 -3.51 -17.85
C ILE A 257 -1.10 -2.43 -18.34
N PHE A 258 -0.66 -1.45 -19.12
CA PHE A 258 -1.54 -0.45 -19.73
C PHE A 258 -2.62 -1.08 -20.62
N ASP A 259 -2.26 -2.07 -21.44
CA ASP A 259 -3.22 -2.82 -22.25
C ASP A 259 -4.22 -3.61 -21.36
N SER A 260 -3.75 -4.17 -20.25
CA SER A 260 -4.62 -4.84 -19.27
C SER A 260 -5.62 -3.87 -18.61
N ILE A 261 -5.20 -2.63 -18.33
CA ILE A 261 -6.08 -1.56 -17.82
C ILE A 261 -7.14 -1.20 -18.88
N ASP A 262 -6.74 -0.99 -20.13
CA ASP A 262 -7.69 -0.64 -21.21
C ASP A 262 -8.70 -1.77 -21.45
N LYS A 263 -8.24 -3.02 -21.58
CA LYS A 263 -9.10 -4.21 -21.74
C LYS A 263 -10.09 -4.38 -20.60
N THR A 264 -9.63 -4.26 -19.34
CA THR A 264 -10.49 -4.41 -18.17
C THR A 264 -11.52 -3.27 -18.10
N SER A 265 -11.10 -2.02 -18.35
CA SER A 265 -12.01 -0.88 -18.34
C SER A 265 -13.07 -0.92 -19.45
N LYS A 266 -12.72 -1.43 -20.65
CA LYS A 266 -13.67 -1.70 -21.74
C LYS A 266 -14.66 -2.78 -21.34
N ARG A 267 -14.18 -3.89 -20.75
CA ARG A 267 -15.04 -4.97 -20.30
C ARG A 267 -16.07 -4.49 -19.28
N ILE A 268 -15.68 -3.65 -18.32
CA ILE A 268 -16.60 -3.02 -17.35
C ILE A 268 -17.64 -2.15 -18.07
N ALA A 269 -17.24 -1.38 -19.08
CA ALA A 269 -18.14 -0.50 -19.83
C ALA A 269 -19.18 -1.26 -20.67
N THR A 270 -18.81 -2.39 -21.24
CA THR A 270 -19.65 -3.19 -22.15
C THR A 270 -20.38 -4.33 -21.44
N MET A 271 -20.36 -4.39 -20.10
CA MET A 271 -21.18 -5.38 -19.39
C MET A 271 -22.64 -5.12 -19.70
N ILE A 272 -23.28 -6.07 -20.39
CA ILE A 272 -24.71 -6.09 -20.65
C ILE A 272 -25.35 -6.84 -19.48
N ASP A 273 -26.23 -6.18 -18.74
CA ASP A 273 -26.99 -6.84 -17.69
C ASP A 273 -28.20 -7.51 -18.34
N GLU A 274 -28.36 -8.82 -18.17
CA GLU A 274 -29.51 -9.56 -18.71
C GLU A 274 -30.84 -9.09 -18.11
N GLN A 275 -30.83 -8.35 -16.99
CA GLN A 275 -32.02 -7.76 -16.39
C GLN A 275 -31.73 -6.37 -15.78
N ASN A 276 -32.10 -5.31 -16.51
CA ASN A 276 -32.27 -3.93 -16.04
C ASN A 276 -31.15 -3.36 -15.15
N ALA A 277 -29.98 -3.10 -15.74
CA ALA A 277 -29.04 -2.14 -15.17
C ALA A 277 -29.75 -0.78 -15.01
N GLY A 278 -29.93 -0.30 -13.77
CA GLY A 278 -30.45 1.06 -13.56
C GLY A 278 -29.56 2.09 -14.26
N GLN A 279 -30.14 3.19 -14.77
CA GLN A 279 -29.43 4.28 -15.46
C GLN A 279 -28.14 4.73 -14.73
N LYS A 280 -28.14 4.68 -13.38
CA LYS A 280 -27.00 4.99 -12.52
C LYS A 280 -25.83 3.99 -12.66
N THR A 281 -26.11 2.70 -12.82
CA THR A 281 -25.08 1.66 -13.02
C THR A 281 -24.36 1.87 -14.36
N MET A 282 -25.11 2.20 -15.42
CA MET A 282 -24.54 2.52 -16.73
C MET A 282 -23.67 3.79 -16.68
N GLN A 283 -24.14 4.83 -15.97
CA GLN A 283 -23.35 6.04 -15.74
C GLN A 283 -22.05 5.75 -14.99
N LEU A 284 -22.09 4.92 -13.94
CA LEU A 284 -20.91 4.50 -13.19
C LEU A 284 -19.90 3.77 -14.08
N ARG A 285 -20.34 2.76 -14.85
CA ARG A 285 -19.48 2.00 -15.78
C ARG A 285 -18.80 2.92 -16.80
N ARG A 286 -19.54 3.88 -17.37
CA ARG A 286 -19.00 4.89 -18.29
C ARG A 286 -17.99 5.82 -17.61
N ALA A 287 -18.26 6.26 -16.38
CA ALA A 287 -17.36 7.10 -15.61
C ALA A 287 -16.03 6.37 -15.29
N ILE A 288 -16.10 5.10 -14.90
CA ILE A 288 -14.91 4.25 -14.69
C ILE A 288 -14.07 4.16 -15.96
N ARG A 289 -14.71 3.91 -17.12
CA ARG A 289 -14.02 3.86 -18.41
C ARG A 289 -13.35 5.18 -18.79
N GLN A 290 -14.04 6.30 -18.57
CA GLN A 290 -13.51 7.62 -18.86
C GLN A 290 -12.32 7.94 -17.95
N ALA A 291 -12.43 7.68 -16.65
CA ALA A 291 -11.34 7.87 -15.70
C ALA A 291 -10.12 6.97 -16.02
N ALA A 292 -10.34 5.74 -16.48
CA ALA A 292 -9.25 4.87 -16.93
C ALA A 292 -8.61 5.39 -18.23
N ALA A 293 -9.40 5.88 -19.19
CA ALA A 293 -8.88 6.48 -20.43
C ALA A 293 -8.00 7.70 -20.16
N THR A 294 -8.48 8.65 -19.35
CA THR A 294 -7.73 9.86 -19.00
C THR A 294 -6.44 9.51 -18.28
N TRP A 295 -6.50 8.60 -17.29
CA TRP A 295 -5.30 8.16 -16.58
C TRP A 295 -4.28 7.47 -17.52
N LEU A 296 -4.72 6.67 -18.48
CA LEU A 296 -3.83 6.07 -19.47
C LEU A 296 -3.19 7.12 -20.37
N GLN A 297 -3.94 8.14 -20.80
CA GLN A 297 -3.40 9.23 -21.62
C GLN A 297 -2.30 10.00 -20.87
N ASP A 298 -2.57 10.40 -19.62
CA ASP A 298 -1.61 11.16 -18.80
C ASP A 298 -0.31 10.39 -18.57
N ASN A 299 -0.40 9.08 -18.31
CA ASN A 299 0.76 8.24 -18.00
C ASN A 299 1.47 7.66 -19.24
N MET A 300 0.80 7.58 -20.40
CA MET A 300 1.45 7.21 -21.66
C MET A 300 2.23 8.38 -22.27
N LEU A 301 1.74 9.62 -22.14
CA LEU A 301 2.43 10.80 -22.69
C LEU A 301 3.80 11.04 -22.02
N GLY A 302 3.95 10.64 -20.76
CA GLY A 302 5.21 10.73 -20.02
C GLY A 302 6.27 9.70 -20.42
N LEU A 303 5.90 8.62 -21.12
CA LEU A 303 6.84 7.59 -21.57
C LEU A 303 7.58 8.06 -22.83
N GLN A 304 8.64 8.84 -22.62
CA GLN A 304 9.56 9.23 -23.69
C GLN A 304 10.11 7.99 -24.42
N SER A 305 10.32 8.12 -25.73
CA SER A 305 10.92 7.05 -26.55
C SER A 305 12.34 6.74 -26.04
N LEU A 306 12.65 5.45 -25.94
CA LEU A 306 14.03 5.02 -25.67
C LEU A 306 14.91 5.41 -26.87
N PRO A 307 16.17 5.84 -26.65
CA PRO A 307 17.12 6.09 -27.73
C PRO A 307 17.32 4.83 -28.57
N THR A 308 17.46 4.99 -29.88
CA THR A 308 17.86 3.88 -30.75
C THR A 308 19.28 3.42 -30.43
N ARG A 309 19.64 2.19 -30.84
CA ARG A 309 20.99 1.64 -30.60
C ARG A 309 22.09 2.53 -31.20
N GLU A 310 21.84 3.08 -32.39
CA GLU A 310 22.77 4.00 -33.07
C GLU A 310 22.92 5.34 -32.32
N GLU A 311 21.80 5.88 -31.81
CA GLU A 311 21.82 7.11 -31.00
C GLU A 311 22.50 6.90 -29.64
N LEU A 312 22.32 5.74 -29.01
CA LEU A 312 22.99 5.39 -27.76
C LEU A 312 24.51 5.31 -27.96
N ASP A 313 24.96 4.64 -29.03
CA ASP A 313 26.39 4.53 -29.37
C ASP A 313 27.00 5.91 -29.63
N GLU A 314 26.25 6.82 -30.26
CA GLU A 314 26.66 8.20 -30.52
C GLU A 314 26.73 9.03 -29.22
N ILE A 315 25.76 8.90 -28.33
CA ILE A 315 25.75 9.54 -27.01
C ILE A 315 26.95 9.07 -26.17
N GLN A 316 27.20 7.77 -26.14
CA GLN A 316 28.34 7.17 -25.43
C GLN A 316 29.68 7.63 -26.01
N ARG A 317 29.84 7.62 -27.35
CA ARG A 317 31.05 8.14 -28.00
C ARG A 317 31.30 9.60 -27.68
N ARG A 318 30.25 10.43 -27.68
CA ARG A 318 30.37 11.86 -27.35
C ARG A 318 30.84 12.07 -25.91
N LYS A 319 30.26 11.33 -24.96
CA LYS A 319 30.64 11.40 -23.54
C LYS A 319 32.08 10.93 -23.29
N ASN A 320 32.48 9.84 -23.94
CA ASN A 320 33.86 9.33 -23.85
C ASN A 320 34.86 10.34 -24.40
N LEU A 321 34.57 10.97 -25.54
CA LEU A 321 35.42 12.01 -26.13
C LEU A 321 35.51 13.26 -25.24
N GLU A 322 34.43 13.64 -24.57
CA GLU A 322 34.43 14.77 -23.63
C GLU A 322 35.21 14.45 -22.34
N LEU A 323 35.07 13.23 -21.83
CA LEU A 323 35.85 12.74 -20.70
C LEU A 323 37.35 12.70 -21.03
N GLU A 324 37.72 12.18 -22.21
CA GLU A 324 39.10 12.19 -22.69
C GLU A 324 39.67 13.60 -22.80
N LYS A 325 38.90 14.57 -23.33
CA LYS A 325 39.30 15.97 -23.38
C LYS A 325 39.53 16.57 -21.99
N ARG A 326 38.64 16.30 -21.03
CA ARG A 326 38.82 16.74 -19.63
C ARG A 326 40.09 16.15 -19.03
N ILE A 327 40.31 14.85 -19.18
CA ILE A 327 41.51 14.17 -18.68
C ILE A 327 42.77 14.75 -19.32
N ALA A 328 42.75 15.07 -20.62
CA ALA A 328 43.89 15.67 -21.31
C ALA A 328 44.20 17.09 -20.79
N ILE A 329 43.18 17.93 -20.58
CA ILE A 329 43.33 19.28 -20.01
C ILE A 329 43.89 19.21 -18.58
N GLU A 330 43.37 18.30 -17.74
CA GLU A 330 43.86 18.10 -16.38
C GLU A 330 45.31 17.61 -16.36
N LYS A 331 45.66 16.65 -17.23
CA LYS A 331 47.04 16.16 -17.38
C LYS A 331 47.99 17.27 -17.84
N ASP A 332 47.61 18.08 -18.82
CA ASP A 332 48.42 19.22 -19.31
C ASP A 332 48.55 20.33 -18.25
N ALA A 333 47.50 20.60 -17.49
CA ALA A 333 47.57 21.52 -16.36
C ALA A 333 48.54 21.00 -15.27
N MET A 334 48.53 19.69 -15.02
CA MET A 334 49.42 19.05 -14.05
C MET A 334 50.89 19.05 -14.50
N THR A 335 51.18 18.78 -15.78
CA THR A 335 52.55 18.85 -16.32
C THR A 335 53.10 20.27 -16.29
N LYS A 336 52.31 21.27 -16.70
CA LYS A 336 52.71 22.70 -16.61
C LYS A 336 52.99 23.15 -15.19
N LYS A 337 52.25 22.64 -14.20
CA LYS A 337 52.50 22.90 -12.77
C LYS A 337 53.83 22.30 -12.31
N LEU A 338 54.11 21.04 -12.68
CA LEU A 338 55.38 20.37 -12.40
C LEU A 338 56.58 21.05 -13.08
N GLU A 339 56.43 21.53 -14.31
CA GLU A 339 57.48 22.27 -15.03
C GLU A 339 57.78 23.63 -14.37
N LYS A 340 56.74 24.34 -13.91
CA LYS A 340 56.91 25.60 -13.18
C LYS A 340 57.60 25.40 -11.82
N ASP A 341 57.30 24.31 -11.13
CA ASP A 341 57.93 23.93 -9.87
C ASP A 341 59.39 23.48 -10.08
N ASN A 342 59.70 22.79 -11.19
CA ASN A 342 61.07 22.42 -11.57
C ASN A 342 61.90 23.61 -12.10
N ALA A 343 61.30 24.55 -12.82
CA ALA A 343 61.96 25.77 -13.28
C ALA A 343 62.33 26.69 -12.10
N SER A 344 61.48 26.74 -11.06
CA SER A 344 61.77 27.46 -9.81
C SER A 344 62.92 26.80 -9.03
N LYS A 345 63.12 25.47 -9.15
CA LYS A 345 64.29 24.76 -8.60
C LYS A 345 65.58 24.92 -9.43
N LYS A 346 65.51 25.40 -10.67
CA LYS A 346 66.68 25.52 -11.57
C LYS A 346 67.40 26.87 -11.49
N VAL A 347 66.85 27.84 -10.75
CA VAL A 347 67.50 29.15 -10.48
C VAL A 347 68.29 29.15 -9.16
N GLU A 348 68.15 28.11 -8.33
CA GLU A 348 68.79 27.98 -7.01
C GLU A 348 70.03 27.07 -7.01
N ILE A 349 70.90 27.17 -8.03
CA ILE A 349 72.23 26.53 -8.02
C ILE A 349 73.34 27.58 -8.16
N VAL A 350 73.28 28.67 -7.39
CA VAL A 350 74.51 29.41 -7.02
C VAL A 350 74.27 30.05 -5.65
N VAL A 351 75.15 29.75 -4.69
CA VAL A 351 75.34 30.41 -3.37
C VAL A 351 74.61 29.83 -2.13
N ARG A 352 75.38 28.99 -1.40
CA ARG A 352 75.57 28.88 0.08
C ARG A 352 74.57 28.12 0.98
N LYS A 353 75.17 27.07 1.60
CA LYS A 353 75.19 26.66 3.03
C LYS A 353 74.00 27.00 3.94
N ALA A 354 73.47 25.92 4.52
CA ALA A 354 73.02 25.76 5.92
C ALA A 354 71.98 26.77 6.46
N SER A 355 70.71 26.37 6.45
CA SER A 355 69.90 26.10 7.65
C SER A 355 68.44 25.89 7.26
N LEU A 356 67.76 25.04 8.01
CA LEU A 356 66.37 24.63 7.80
C LEU A 356 65.39 25.82 7.78
N PRO A 357 64.37 25.84 6.90
CA PRO A 357 63.26 26.79 7.01
C PRO A 357 62.16 26.23 7.92
N ASN A 358 61.84 27.01 8.96
CA ASN A 358 60.59 26.92 9.69
C ASN A 358 59.50 27.65 8.88
N THR A 359 58.67 26.89 8.16
CA THR A 359 57.50 27.44 7.46
C THR A 359 56.29 27.42 8.39
N LYS A 360 55.80 28.60 8.73
CA LYS A 360 54.49 28.79 9.35
C LYS A 360 53.41 28.34 8.36
N ASN A 361 52.66 27.32 8.74
CA ASN A 361 51.46 26.83 8.07
C ASN A 361 50.43 27.96 7.91
N MET A 362 49.99 28.20 6.67
CA MET A 362 48.63 28.68 6.42
C MET A 362 47.68 27.51 6.69
N GLN A 363 46.80 27.70 7.67
CA GLN A 363 45.74 26.76 8.02
C GLN A 363 44.61 26.89 6.99
N ASP A 364 44.52 25.94 6.07
CA ASP A 364 43.25 25.56 5.46
C ASP A 364 42.67 24.41 6.29
N GLU A 365 41.71 24.72 7.16
CA GLU A 365 41.16 23.85 8.21
C GLU A 365 40.13 22.80 7.76
N ASN A 366 40.03 22.45 6.47
CA ASN A 366 38.99 21.52 6.00
C ASN A 366 39.50 20.17 5.44
N GLY A 367 40.79 19.86 5.56
CA GLY A 367 41.35 18.59 5.12
C GLY A 367 41.08 17.45 6.09
N TRP A 368 40.49 16.35 5.60
CA TRP A 368 40.38 15.11 6.35
C TRP A 368 41.77 14.60 6.77
N LYS A 369 41.96 14.30 8.06
CA LYS A 369 43.20 13.71 8.57
C LYS A 369 42.88 12.42 9.31
N PRO A 370 43.38 11.27 8.83
CA PRO A 370 43.23 10.03 9.55
C PRO A 370 44.26 9.89 10.68
N GLU A 371 43.92 9.10 11.69
CA GLU A 371 44.70 8.88 12.91
C GLU A 371 45.32 7.48 12.88
N THR A 372 46.62 7.36 13.18
CA THR A 372 47.36 6.09 13.00
C THR A 372 47.85 5.53 14.32
N GLN A 373 47.50 4.29 14.62
CA GLN A 373 48.21 3.47 15.62
C GLN A 373 49.16 2.54 14.88
N VAL A 374 50.46 2.69 15.14
CA VAL A 374 51.52 1.92 14.48
C VAL A 374 51.67 0.58 15.19
N SER A 375 51.62 -0.52 14.45
CA SER A 375 52.00 -1.86 14.94
C SER A 375 53.31 -2.24 14.28
N ASP A 376 54.30 -2.63 15.09
CA ASP A 376 55.62 -3.06 14.64
C ASP A 376 55.51 -4.36 13.81
N ASN A 377 55.78 -4.27 12.52
CA ASN A 377 55.98 -5.39 11.62
C ASN A 377 57.16 -5.06 10.68
N ASP A 378 58.02 -6.05 10.43
CA ASP A 378 59.38 -5.89 9.88
C ASP A 378 59.47 -5.57 8.38
N ASP A 379 58.35 -5.37 7.68
CA ASP A 379 58.34 -5.04 6.25
C ASP A 379 57.71 -3.66 6.01
N PRO A 380 58.49 -2.66 5.55
CA PRO A 380 58.01 -1.29 5.36
C PRO A 380 56.87 -1.19 4.35
N MET A 381 56.79 -2.11 3.39
CA MET A 381 55.71 -2.13 2.39
C MET A 381 54.42 -2.72 2.97
N LEU A 382 54.50 -3.77 3.79
CA LEU A 382 53.34 -4.27 4.54
C LEU A 382 52.84 -3.26 5.57
N GLN A 383 53.74 -2.51 6.20
CA GLN A 383 53.39 -1.43 7.11
C GLN A 383 52.58 -0.35 6.37
N GLN A 384 53.02 0.06 5.18
CA GLN A 384 52.30 1.03 4.37
C GLN A 384 50.92 0.50 3.92
N ILE A 385 50.83 -0.76 3.49
CA ILE A 385 49.56 -1.42 3.14
C ILE A 385 48.58 -1.39 4.33
N ASN A 386 49.06 -1.69 5.54
CA ASN A 386 48.23 -1.68 6.75
C ASN A 386 47.76 -0.27 7.13
N ILE A 387 48.62 0.75 6.94
CA ILE A 387 48.26 2.16 7.16
C ILE A 387 47.15 2.58 6.20
N ILE A 388 47.29 2.28 4.91
CA ILE A 388 46.26 2.61 3.90
C ILE A 388 44.95 1.87 4.17
N LYS A 389 44.99 0.59 4.59
CA LYS A 389 43.79 -0.15 5.03
C LYS A 389 43.08 0.52 6.21
N SER A 390 43.84 1.05 7.19
CA SER A 390 43.28 1.83 8.30
C SER A 390 42.62 3.13 7.81
N TYR A 391 43.25 3.84 6.87
CA TYR A 391 42.70 5.07 6.31
C TYR A 391 41.41 4.84 5.52
N ILE A 392 41.34 3.78 4.70
CA ILE A 392 40.10 3.41 3.99
C ILE A 392 38.97 3.16 4.99
N LYS A 393 39.26 2.46 6.10
CA LYS A 393 38.28 2.19 7.15
C LYS A 393 37.76 3.49 7.80
N GLN A 394 38.66 4.43 8.08
CA GLN A 394 38.30 5.74 8.66
C GLN A 394 37.52 6.62 7.67
N ALA A 395 37.90 6.61 6.38
CA ALA A 395 37.21 7.36 5.33
C ALA A 395 35.79 6.81 5.09
N LYS A 396 35.62 5.47 5.10
CA LYS A 396 34.30 4.82 5.04
C LYS A 396 33.42 5.18 6.23
N GLN A 397 33.98 5.23 7.45
CA GLN A 397 33.25 5.63 8.66
C GLN A 397 32.78 7.10 8.63
N GLN A 398 33.48 7.96 7.89
CA GLN A 398 33.14 9.38 7.74
C GLN A 398 32.39 9.69 6.42
N CYS A 399 31.95 8.65 5.68
CA CYS A 399 31.24 8.75 4.41
C CYS A 399 31.96 9.60 3.33
N LYS A 400 33.29 9.60 3.36
CA LYS A 400 34.16 10.34 2.43
C LYS A 400 34.55 9.46 1.24
N TRP A 401 33.61 9.28 0.32
CA TRP A 401 33.71 8.28 -0.76
C TRP A 401 34.78 8.59 -1.81
N ASP A 402 35.09 9.87 -2.05
CA ASP A 402 36.17 10.27 -2.96
C ASP A 402 37.55 9.87 -2.41
N GLU A 403 37.78 10.11 -1.11
CA GLU A 403 38.99 9.66 -0.41
C GLU A 403 39.06 8.14 -0.29
N VAL A 404 37.92 7.45 -0.12
CA VAL A 404 37.87 5.98 -0.16
C VAL A 404 38.34 5.47 -1.52
N HIS A 405 37.84 6.05 -2.62
CA HIS A 405 38.20 5.63 -3.97
C HIS A 405 39.70 5.82 -4.24
N MET A 406 40.25 6.99 -3.89
CA MET A 406 41.70 7.26 -4.06
C MET A 406 42.56 6.32 -3.20
N LEU A 407 42.16 6.04 -1.95
CA LEU A 407 42.91 5.15 -1.07
C LEU A 407 42.82 3.68 -1.50
N GLU A 408 41.69 3.24 -2.07
CA GLU A 408 41.53 1.90 -2.65
C GLU A 408 42.42 1.71 -3.89
N GLU A 409 42.55 2.75 -4.74
CA GLU A 409 43.47 2.71 -5.87
C GLU A 409 44.95 2.67 -5.42
N ASN A 410 45.30 3.47 -4.41
CA ASN A 410 46.64 3.45 -3.83
C ASN A 410 46.96 2.09 -3.18
N LEU A 411 45.98 1.48 -2.50
CA LEU A 411 46.13 0.17 -1.90
C LEU A 411 46.41 -0.91 -2.96
N ASN A 412 45.68 -0.89 -4.07
CA ASN A 412 45.87 -1.83 -5.16
C ASN A 412 47.28 -1.70 -5.79
N GLN A 413 47.77 -0.46 -5.96
CA GLN A 413 49.13 -0.22 -6.45
C GLN A 413 50.21 -0.74 -5.48
N LEU A 414 50.03 -0.53 -4.17
CA LEU A 414 50.96 -1.03 -3.14
C LEU A 414 50.95 -2.56 -3.04
N GLU A 415 49.77 -3.19 -3.09
CA GLU A 415 49.65 -4.65 -3.07
C GLU A 415 50.29 -5.27 -4.32
N LYS A 416 50.09 -4.66 -5.50
CA LYS A 416 50.76 -5.10 -6.73
C LYS A 416 52.28 -4.99 -6.64
N ALA A 417 52.79 -3.84 -6.19
CA ALA A 417 54.23 -3.64 -6.00
C ALA A 417 54.83 -4.65 -5.00
N TYR A 418 54.09 -4.96 -3.93
CA TYR A 418 54.49 -5.97 -2.95
C TYR A 418 54.63 -7.37 -3.55
N TRP A 419 53.66 -7.78 -4.36
CA TRP A 419 53.71 -9.07 -5.03
C TRP A 419 54.77 -9.11 -6.14
N ASP A 420 54.95 -8.02 -6.88
CA ASP A 420 56.01 -7.90 -7.90
C ASP A 420 57.42 -8.01 -7.27
N GLU A 421 57.62 -7.49 -6.06
CA GLU A 421 58.89 -7.63 -5.33
C GLU A 421 59.12 -9.05 -4.79
N LYS A 422 58.06 -9.72 -4.30
CA LYS A 422 58.11 -11.11 -3.81
C LYS A 422 58.26 -12.16 -4.92
N THR A 423 57.84 -11.86 -6.14
CA THR A 423 57.81 -12.81 -7.27
C THR A 423 59.00 -12.67 -8.23
N LYS A 424 59.90 -11.70 -8.01
CA LYS A 424 61.16 -11.62 -8.77
C LYS A 424 61.98 -12.90 -8.54
N PRO A 425 62.35 -13.64 -9.61
CA PRO A 425 63.27 -14.76 -9.46
C PRO A 425 64.63 -14.23 -9.00
N PHE A 426 65.18 -14.84 -7.95
CA PHE A 426 66.58 -14.64 -7.56
C PHE A 426 67.46 -15.08 -8.74
N ILE A 427 68.12 -14.11 -9.39
CA ILE A 427 69.18 -14.35 -10.37
C ILE A 427 70.52 -14.39 -9.62
#